data_AF-A0A6I2IXX2-F1
#
_entry.id   AF-A0A6I2IXX2-F1
#
_cell.length_a   1.000
_cell.length_b   1.000
_cell.length_c   1.000
_cell.angle_alpha   90.00
_cell.angle_beta   90.00
_cell.angle_gamma   90.00
#
_symmetry.space_group_name_H-M   'P 1'
#
loop_
_entity.id
_entity.type
_entity.pdbx_description
1 polymer ?
#
loop_
_entity_poly.entity_id
_entity_poly.type
_entity_poly.pdbx_seq_one_letter_code
_entity_poly.pdbx_strand_id
1 'polypeptide(L)'
;MELLDFYLPVFKLVLQMTGEPNKFGDYDETRQTCIVLLEQAINNAGQLEVSEEEKEAACIAVITWLDETILRSSLPWCQRWQSELLQRKYLNFTVGGERFFTQLTQLSPSQKQARIVFLFCLQNGFRGQYTTPNDLDALQTLIVEQRSLCLPEICQIWPNDAPITSSICVSRATILHPLRHLFFMAVGVSLLYGLFFYFLYYYVS
;
A
#
# COMPACT_ATOMS: atom_id res chain seq x y z
N MET A 1 9.04 -0.42 -0.30
CA MET A 1 7.79 0.35 -0.42
C MET A 1 6.73 -0.64 -0.81
N GLU A 2 5.74 -0.77 0.06
CA GLU A 2 4.63 -1.70 -0.07
C GLU A 2 3.41 -0.98 -0.66
N LEU A 3 2.45 -1.71 -1.23
CA LEU A 3 1.19 -1.10 -1.71
C LEU A 3 0.48 -0.35 -0.58
N LEU A 4 0.54 -0.87 0.64
CA LEU A 4 -0.05 -0.26 1.82
C LEU A 4 0.47 1.16 2.08
N ASP A 5 1.78 1.40 1.90
CA ASP A 5 2.42 2.69 2.19
C ASP A 5 1.75 3.85 1.43
N PHE A 6 1.33 3.60 0.18
CA PHE A 6 0.68 4.60 -0.66
C PHE A 6 -0.75 4.92 -0.21
N TYR A 7 -1.44 3.97 0.40
CA TYR A 7 -2.80 4.13 0.88
C TYR A 7 -2.88 4.60 2.34
N LEU A 8 -1.80 4.53 3.12
CA LEU A 8 -1.77 5.02 4.52
C LEU A 8 -2.32 6.45 4.70
N PRO A 9 -2.04 7.43 3.82
CA PRO A 9 -2.64 8.75 3.93
C PRO A 9 -4.17 8.72 3.84
N VAL A 10 -4.74 7.87 2.99
CA VAL A 10 -6.19 7.68 2.85
C VAL A 10 -6.76 7.11 4.14
N PHE A 11 -6.16 6.03 4.68
CA PHE A 11 -6.57 5.46 5.96
C PHE A 11 -6.53 6.49 7.09
N LYS A 12 -5.45 7.27 7.18
CA LYS A 12 -5.28 8.32 8.17
C LYS A 12 -6.40 9.36 8.08
N LEU A 13 -6.69 9.88 6.89
CA LEU A 13 -7.74 10.87 6.69
C LEU A 13 -9.10 10.32 7.14
N VAL A 14 -9.43 9.10 6.73
CA VAL A 14 -10.70 8.43 7.08
C VAL A 14 -10.84 8.23 8.58
N LEU A 15 -9.79 7.75 9.26
CA LEU A 15 -9.79 7.58 10.71
C LEU A 15 -9.88 8.92 11.44
N GLN A 16 -9.25 9.98 10.93
CA GLN A 16 -9.37 11.33 11.50
C GLN A 16 -10.79 11.89 11.37
N MET A 17 -11.42 11.79 10.19
CA MET A 17 -12.78 12.32 10.02
C MET A 17 -13.83 11.57 10.83
N THR A 18 -13.67 10.25 10.97
CA THR A 18 -14.59 9.43 11.76
C THR A 18 -14.34 9.55 13.27
N GLY A 19 -13.11 9.83 13.70
CA GLY A 19 -12.76 10.08 15.09
C GLY A 19 -13.09 11.50 15.58
N GLU A 20 -13.04 12.50 14.70
CA GLU A 20 -13.25 13.92 15.03
C GLU A 20 -14.31 14.58 14.10
N PRO A 21 -15.57 14.10 14.08
CA PRO A 21 -16.58 14.52 13.09
C PRO A 21 -16.86 16.03 13.10
N ASN A 22 -16.68 16.70 14.25
CA ASN A 22 -16.89 18.15 14.39
C ASN A 22 -15.92 18.99 13.54
N LYS A 23 -14.75 18.45 13.16
CA LYS A 23 -13.78 19.15 12.31
C LYS A 23 -14.10 19.02 10.81
N PHE A 24 -14.99 18.10 10.44
CA PHE A 24 -15.31 17.73 9.05
C PHE A 24 -16.78 18.00 8.73
N GLY A 25 -17.25 19.21 9.04
CA GLY A 25 -18.65 19.61 8.83
C GLY A 25 -19.01 19.87 7.36
N ASP A 26 -18.05 20.32 6.56
CA ASP A 26 -18.24 20.57 5.13
C ASP A 26 -18.10 19.27 4.33
N TYR A 27 -19.21 18.79 3.78
CA TYR A 27 -19.23 17.59 2.95
C TYR A 27 -18.46 17.75 1.64
N ASP A 28 -18.66 18.86 0.94
CA ASP A 28 -18.14 19.04 -0.42
C ASP A 28 -16.62 19.17 -0.39
N GLU A 29 -16.09 19.93 0.59
CA GLU A 29 -14.65 20.03 0.85
C GLU A 29 -14.05 18.68 1.28
N THR A 30 -14.67 18.00 2.25
CA THR A 30 -14.15 16.72 2.77
C THR A 30 -14.16 15.65 1.68
N ARG A 31 -15.23 15.56 0.90
CA ARG A 31 -15.35 14.60 -0.20
C ARG A 31 -14.33 14.86 -1.30
N GLN A 32 -14.14 16.12 -1.69
CA GLN A 32 -13.13 16.46 -2.69
C GLN A 32 -11.73 16.10 -2.20
N THR A 33 -11.43 16.36 -0.92
CA THR A 33 -10.15 16.00 -0.29
C THR A 33 -9.93 14.48 -0.33
N CYS A 34 -10.94 13.69 0.04
CA CYS A 34 -10.89 12.23 -0.03
C CYS A 34 -10.62 11.73 -1.46
N ILE A 35 -11.30 12.30 -2.45
CA ILE A 35 -11.14 11.93 -3.87
C ILE A 35 -9.73 12.23 -4.35
N VAL A 36 -9.23 13.45 -4.10
CA VAL A 36 -7.89 13.86 -4.53
C VAL A 36 -6.83 12.95 -3.90
N LEU A 37 -6.96 12.67 -2.59
CA LEU A 37 -6.00 11.83 -1.89
C LEU A 37 -6.04 10.38 -2.36
N LEU A 38 -7.23 9.84 -2.63
CA LEU A 38 -7.41 8.50 -3.19
C LEU A 38 -6.80 8.40 -4.60
N GLU A 39 -7.07 9.37 -5.47
CA GLU A 39 -6.53 9.39 -6.84
C GLU A 39 -5.00 9.50 -6.83
N GLN A 40 -4.43 10.31 -5.92
CA GLN A 40 -2.99 10.36 -5.70
C GLN A 40 -2.43 9.01 -5.24
N ALA A 41 -3.10 8.34 -4.28
CA ALA A 41 -2.68 7.03 -3.81
C ALA A 41 -2.69 5.98 -4.93
N ILE A 42 -3.77 5.93 -5.72
CA ILE A 42 -3.91 5.01 -6.87
C ILE A 42 -2.82 5.28 -7.91
N ASN A 43 -2.60 6.56 -8.28
CA ASN A 43 -1.59 6.92 -9.27
C ASN A 43 -0.17 6.55 -8.82
N ASN A 44 0.15 6.79 -7.54
CA ASN A 44 1.46 6.47 -6.98
C ASN A 44 1.66 4.95 -6.85
N ALA A 45 0.64 4.21 -6.42
CA ALA A 45 0.66 2.75 -6.38
C ALA A 45 0.78 2.14 -7.78
N GLY A 46 0.23 2.81 -8.81
CA GLY A 46 0.35 2.41 -10.21
C GLY A 46 1.79 2.36 -10.73
N GLN A 47 2.69 3.18 -10.18
CA GLN A 47 4.10 3.21 -10.55
C GLN A 47 4.93 2.09 -9.91
N LEU A 48 4.35 1.31 -8.99
CA LEU A 48 5.03 0.19 -8.35
C LEU A 48 5.13 -1.01 -9.29
N GLU A 49 6.28 -1.69 -9.31
CA GLU A 49 6.49 -2.95 -10.06
C GLU A 49 5.80 -4.14 -9.36
N VAL A 50 4.47 -4.12 -9.34
CA VAL A 50 3.58 -5.15 -8.79
C VAL A 50 2.54 -5.49 -9.86
N SER A 51 1.97 -6.70 -9.82
CA SER A 51 0.99 -7.12 -10.82
C SER A 51 -0.24 -6.21 -10.81
N GLU A 52 -0.84 -5.98 -11.98
CA GLU A 52 -2.00 -5.10 -12.10
C GLU A 52 -3.21 -5.67 -11.33
N GLU A 53 -3.34 -6.99 -11.28
CA GLU A 53 -4.39 -7.67 -10.50
C GLU A 53 -4.23 -7.38 -9.00
N GLU A 54 -2.99 -7.30 -8.52
CA GLU A 54 -2.70 -7.02 -7.11
C GLU A 54 -2.92 -5.54 -6.77
N LYS A 55 -2.59 -4.63 -7.68
CA LYS A 55 -2.93 -3.19 -7.57
C LYS A 55 -4.44 -2.97 -7.55
N GLU A 56 -5.17 -3.63 -8.46
CA GLU A 56 -6.62 -3.56 -8.56
C GLU A 56 -7.27 -4.11 -7.28
N ALA A 57 -6.85 -5.28 -6.81
CA ALA A 57 -7.39 -5.89 -5.60
C ALA A 57 -7.16 -4.98 -4.36
N ALA A 58 -5.98 -4.38 -4.22
CA ALA A 58 -5.70 -3.41 -3.16
C ALA A 58 -6.60 -2.16 -3.26
N CYS A 59 -6.81 -1.63 -4.46
CA CYS A 59 -7.71 -0.49 -4.70
C CYS A 59 -9.15 -0.82 -4.28
N ILE A 60 -9.65 -2.00 -4.68
CA ILE A 60 -10.98 -2.49 -4.27
C ILE A 60 -11.09 -2.55 -2.74
N ALA A 61 -10.09 -3.10 -2.07
CA ALA A 61 -10.08 -3.22 -0.61
C ALA A 61 -10.18 -1.86 0.09
N VAL A 62 -9.38 -0.87 -0.36
CA VAL A 62 -9.31 0.46 0.25
C VAL A 62 -10.61 1.23 0.04
N ILE A 63 -11.12 1.27 -1.20
CA ILE A 63 -12.38 1.97 -1.52
C ILE A 63 -13.55 1.36 -0.75
N THR A 64 -13.60 0.04 -0.67
CA THR A 64 -14.67 -0.66 0.04
C THR A 64 -14.63 -0.36 1.54
N TRP A 65 -13.44 -0.41 2.15
CA TRP A 65 -13.24 -0.06 3.55
C TRP A 65 -13.58 1.40 3.85
N LEU A 66 -13.15 2.32 2.97
CA LEU A 66 -13.39 3.75 3.12
C LEU A 66 -14.90 4.05 3.17
N ASP A 67 -15.65 3.57 2.18
CA ASP A 67 -17.09 3.79 2.10
C ASP A 67 -17.79 3.21 3.34
N GLU A 68 -17.47 1.97 3.74
CA GLU A 68 -18.09 1.34 4.91
C GLU A 68 -17.77 2.10 6.20
N THR A 69 -16.52 2.55 6.37
CA THR A 69 -16.07 3.25 7.58
C THR A 69 -16.78 4.58 7.73
N ILE A 70 -16.94 5.33 6.63
CA ILE A 70 -17.72 6.57 6.62
C ILE A 70 -19.19 6.27 6.93
N LEU A 71 -19.81 5.30 6.26
CA LEU A 71 -21.23 4.98 6.46
C LEU A 71 -21.56 4.53 7.89
N ARG A 72 -20.60 3.92 8.61
CA ARG A 72 -20.76 3.51 10.02
C ARG A 72 -20.39 4.60 11.03
N SER A 73 -19.94 5.76 10.57
CA SER A 73 -19.53 6.86 11.44
C SER A 73 -20.71 7.73 11.87
N SER A 74 -20.44 8.65 12.79
CA SER A 74 -21.38 9.68 13.26
C SER A 74 -21.31 10.99 12.45
N LEU A 75 -20.71 10.97 11.24
CA LEU A 75 -20.63 12.16 10.39
C LEU A 75 -22.04 12.64 9.97
N PRO A 76 -22.31 13.95 9.98
CA PRO A 76 -23.65 14.49 9.73
C PRO A 76 -24.14 14.25 8.29
N TRP A 77 -23.22 13.97 7.38
CA TRP A 77 -23.47 13.82 5.94
C TRP A 77 -23.35 12.37 5.46
N CYS A 78 -23.32 11.36 6.34
CA CYS A 78 -23.27 9.94 5.97
C CYS A 78 -24.35 9.55 4.95
N GLN A 79 -25.57 10.08 5.09
CA GLN A 79 -26.66 9.81 4.16
C GLN A 79 -26.38 10.37 2.75
N ARG A 80 -25.75 11.55 2.66
CA ARG A 80 -25.31 12.13 1.38
C ARG A 80 -24.17 11.30 0.77
N TRP A 81 -23.27 10.78 1.59
CA TRP A 81 -22.24 9.83 1.15
C TRP A 81 -22.84 8.56 0.55
N GLN A 82 -23.89 7.99 1.16
CA GLN A 82 -24.58 6.80 0.67
C GLN A 82 -25.14 6.96 -0.75
N SER A 83 -25.61 8.16 -1.12
CA SER A 83 -26.05 8.43 -2.49
C SER A 83 -24.90 8.50 -3.50
N GLU A 84 -23.66 8.72 -3.07
CA GLU A 84 -22.51 9.02 -3.95
C GLU A 84 -21.26 8.19 -3.61
N LEU A 85 -21.47 6.91 -3.28
CA LEU A 85 -20.41 5.96 -2.91
C LEU A 85 -19.27 5.89 -3.92
N LEU A 86 -18.05 5.80 -3.40
CA LEU A 86 -16.85 5.66 -4.23
C LEU A 86 -16.79 4.28 -4.89
N GLN A 87 -17.32 3.24 -4.25
CA GLN A 87 -17.53 1.92 -4.86
C GLN A 87 -18.30 2.04 -6.18
N ARG A 88 -19.35 2.86 -6.23
CA ARG A 88 -20.13 3.09 -7.45
C ARG A 88 -19.34 3.92 -8.46
N LYS A 89 -18.64 4.96 -8.00
CA LYS A 89 -17.88 5.88 -8.87
C LYS A 89 -16.70 5.19 -9.56
N TYR A 90 -15.95 4.34 -8.84
CA TYR A 90 -14.69 3.78 -9.33
C TYR A 90 -14.76 2.29 -9.68
N LEU A 91 -15.61 1.51 -9.01
CA LEU A 91 -15.61 0.04 -9.13
C LEU A 91 -16.86 -0.51 -9.83
N ASN A 92 -17.82 0.36 -10.16
CA ASN A 92 -19.07 0.02 -10.86
C ASN A 92 -19.91 -1.09 -10.19
N PHE A 93 -19.72 -1.36 -8.90
CA PHE A 93 -20.58 -2.27 -8.13
C PHE A 93 -21.21 -1.56 -6.93
N THR A 94 -22.36 -2.08 -6.49
CA THR A 94 -23.17 -1.52 -5.40
C THR A 94 -23.02 -2.27 -4.07
N VAL A 95 -22.53 -3.51 -4.10
CA VAL A 95 -22.40 -4.38 -2.91
C VAL A 95 -20.93 -4.66 -2.63
N GLY A 96 -20.24 -3.73 -1.96
CA GLY A 96 -18.82 -3.88 -1.66
C GLY A 96 -18.51 -4.91 -0.57
N GLY A 97 -19.41 -5.11 0.39
CA GLY A 97 -19.20 -6.02 1.52
C GLY A 97 -18.88 -7.46 1.10
N GLU A 98 -19.64 -8.02 0.15
CA GLU A 98 -19.41 -9.36 -0.38
C GLU A 98 -18.23 -9.41 -1.37
N ARG A 99 -18.10 -8.37 -2.21
CA ARG A 99 -17.02 -8.24 -3.17
C ARG A 99 -15.65 -8.23 -2.51
N PHE A 100 -15.51 -7.61 -1.35
CA PHE A 100 -14.28 -7.60 -0.57
C PHE A 100 -13.80 -9.03 -0.25
N PHE A 101 -14.66 -9.87 0.34
CA PHE A 101 -14.28 -11.23 0.72
C PHE A 101 -14.14 -12.15 -0.51
N THR A 102 -14.92 -11.90 -1.57
CA THR A 102 -14.76 -12.59 -2.85
C THR A 102 -13.38 -12.34 -3.44
N GLN A 103 -12.92 -11.08 -3.44
CA GLN A 103 -11.58 -10.73 -3.93
C GLN A 103 -10.49 -11.32 -3.02
N LEU A 104 -10.65 -11.24 -1.70
CA LEU A 104 -9.69 -11.79 -0.74
C LEU A 104 -9.47 -13.30 -0.92
N THR A 105 -10.54 -14.06 -1.18
CA THR A 105 -10.46 -15.53 -1.40
C THR A 105 -9.86 -15.89 -2.76
N GLN A 106 -9.96 -14.99 -3.75
CA GLN A 106 -9.37 -15.17 -5.08
C GLN A 106 -7.87 -14.84 -5.13
N LEU A 107 -7.33 -14.18 -4.10
CA LEU A 107 -5.90 -13.83 -4.05
C LEU A 107 -5.03 -15.08 -4.01
N SER A 108 -4.10 -15.15 -4.95
CA SER A 108 -3.08 -16.20 -4.99
C SER A 108 -2.05 -16.01 -3.85
N PRO A 109 -1.26 -17.05 -3.52
CA PRO A 109 -0.19 -16.93 -2.52
C PRO A 109 0.91 -15.93 -2.89
N SER A 110 1.07 -15.61 -4.19
CA SER A 110 2.07 -14.64 -4.65
C SER A 110 1.62 -13.19 -4.47
N GLN A 111 0.31 -12.94 -4.37
CA GLN A 111 -0.28 -11.59 -4.23
C GLN A 111 -0.26 -11.12 -2.76
N LYS A 112 0.95 -11.01 -2.20
CA LYS A 112 1.16 -10.68 -0.77
C LYS A 112 0.88 -9.21 -0.45
N GLN A 113 1.23 -8.27 -1.32
CA GLN A 113 1.00 -6.84 -1.17
C GLN A 113 -0.49 -6.52 -1.08
N ALA A 114 -1.33 -7.09 -1.95
CA ALA A 114 -2.78 -6.92 -1.83
C ALA A 114 -3.28 -7.52 -0.51
N ARG A 115 -2.86 -8.74 -0.18
CA ARG A 115 -3.30 -9.42 1.05
C ARG A 115 -3.00 -8.59 2.32
N ILE A 116 -1.84 -7.91 2.36
CA ILE A 116 -1.49 -6.98 3.44
C ILE A 116 -2.49 -5.82 3.53
N VAL A 117 -2.88 -5.23 2.39
CA VAL A 117 -3.89 -4.15 2.36
C VAL A 117 -5.26 -4.65 2.84
N PHE A 118 -5.70 -5.83 2.42
CA PHE A 118 -6.93 -6.45 2.91
C PHE A 118 -6.89 -6.69 4.42
N LEU A 119 -5.78 -7.25 4.92
CA LEU A 119 -5.58 -7.47 6.35
C LEU A 119 -5.62 -6.16 7.13
N PHE A 120 -5.02 -5.09 6.59
CA PHE A 120 -5.05 -3.78 7.21
C PHE A 120 -6.48 -3.22 7.30
N CYS A 121 -7.28 -3.34 6.24
CA CYS A 121 -8.71 -2.96 6.27
C CYS A 121 -9.47 -3.74 7.36
N LEU A 122 -9.26 -5.05 7.47
CA LEU A 122 -9.90 -5.90 8.48
C LEU A 122 -9.50 -5.50 9.91
N GLN A 123 -8.21 -5.23 10.14
CA GLN A 123 -7.71 -4.76 11.44
C GLN A 123 -8.24 -3.37 11.81
N ASN A 124 -8.55 -2.53 10.81
CA ASN A 124 -9.23 -1.24 10.99
C ASN A 124 -10.76 -1.37 11.01
N GLY A 125 -11.26 -2.55 11.37
CA GLY A 125 -12.65 -2.76 11.73
C GLY A 125 -13.60 -2.97 10.56
N PHE A 126 -13.11 -3.26 9.35
CA PHE A 126 -13.95 -3.68 8.22
C PHE A 126 -14.78 -4.92 8.59
N ARG A 127 -16.07 -4.92 8.28
CA ARG A 127 -16.98 -6.04 8.55
C ARG A 127 -17.62 -6.61 7.29
N GLY A 128 -17.98 -5.77 6.32
CA GLY A 128 -18.68 -6.16 5.11
C GLY A 128 -19.94 -6.99 5.42
N GLN A 129 -19.97 -8.21 4.88
CA GLN A 129 -21.09 -9.15 5.08
C GLN A 129 -21.23 -9.68 6.52
N TYR A 130 -20.20 -9.59 7.37
CA TYR A 130 -20.20 -10.15 8.72
C TYR A 130 -20.80 -9.16 9.73
N THR A 131 -22.14 -9.14 9.85
CA THR A 131 -22.85 -8.16 10.68
C THR A 131 -23.48 -8.75 11.94
N THR A 132 -23.78 -10.05 11.97
CA THR A 132 -24.43 -10.69 13.12
C THR A 132 -23.39 -11.12 14.19
N PRO A 133 -23.79 -11.31 15.46
CA PRO A 133 -22.87 -11.74 16.51
C PRO A 133 -22.13 -13.05 16.19
N ASN A 134 -22.82 -14.04 15.61
CA ASN A 134 -22.22 -15.31 15.20
C ASN A 134 -21.19 -15.13 14.06
N ASP A 135 -21.41 -14.14 13.20
CA ASP A 135 -20.50 -13.83 12.10
C ASP A 135 -19.20 -13.16 12.59
N LEU A 136 -19.23 -12.49 13.75
CA LEU A 136 -18.05 -11.81 14.28
C LEU A 136 -16.96 -12.81 14.71
N ASP A 137 -17.33 -13.97 15.25
CA ASP A 137 -16.38 -15.02 15.60
C ASP A 137 -15.73 -15.63 14.34
N ALA A 138 -16.53 -15.81 13.29
CA ALA A 138 -16.02 -16.25 11.98
C ALA A 138 -15.07 -15.21 11.36
N LEU A 139 -15.42 -13.93 11.45
CA LEU A 139 -14.57 -12.83 10.99
C LEU A 139 -13.24 -12.78 11.76
N GLN A 140 -13.27 -12.96 13.10
CA GLN A 140 -12.06 -13.02 13.91
C GLN A 140 -11.16 -14.20 13.49
N THR A 141 -11.75 -15.37 13.27
CA THR A 141 -11.02 -16.55 12.79
C THR A 141 -10.34 -16.28 11.45
N LEU A 142 -11.06 -15.66 10.51
CA LEU A 142 -10.52 -15.24 9.21
C LEU A 142 -9.37 -14.24 9.37
N ILE A 143 -9.49 -13.27 10.27
CA ILE A 143 -8.40 -12.30 10.53
C ILE A 143 -7.15 -13.00 11.05
N VAL A 144 -7.30 -13.96 11.97
CA VAL A 144 -6.17 -14.74 12.50
C VAL A 144 -5.49 -15.54 11.39
N GLU A 145 -6.27 -16.17 10.52
CA GLU A 145 -5.75 -16.88 9.35
C GLU A 145 -5.00 -15.93 8.39
N GLN A 146 -5.57 -14.77 8.06
CA GLN A 146 -4.88 -13.82 7.18
C GLN A 146 -3.61 -13.24 7.81
N ARG A 147 -3.57 -13.08 9.14
CA ARG A 147 -2.35 -12.67 9.86
C ARG A 147 -1.24 -13.70 9.71
N SER A 148 -1.53 -14.99 9.84
CA SER A 148 -0.50 -16.02 9.72
C SER A 148 0.09 -16.10 8.31
N LEU A 149 -0.70 -15.76 7.28
CA LEU A 149 -0.25 -15.70 5.89
C LEU A 149 0.57 -14.45 5.56
N CYS A 150 0.31 -13.32 6.22
CA CYS A 150 0.95 -12.03 5.92
C CYS A 150 2.15 -11.71 6.82
N LEU A 151 2.14 -12.16 8.08
CA LEU A 151 3.07 -11.72 9.12
C LEU A 151 4.00 -12.85 9.57
N PRO A 152 5.27 -12.53 9.89
CA PRO A 152 6.16 -13.45 10.59
C PRO A 152 5.55 -13.92 11.91
N GLU A 153 5.86 -15.15 12.35
CA GLU A 153 5.30 -15.76 13.57
C GLU A 153 5.36 -14.86 14.81
N ILE A 154 6.49 -14.16 15.00
CA ILE A 154 6.70 -13.22 16.13
C ILE A 154 5.69 -12.06 16.13
N CYS A 155 5.18 -11.65 14.96
CA CYS A 155 4.25 -10.53 14.82
C CYS A 155 2.77 -10.96 14.78
N GLN A 156 2.47 -12.27 14.89
CA GLN A 156 1.09 -12.77 14.76
C GLN A 156 0.24 -12.56 16.02
N ILE A 157 0.88 -12.53 17.20
CA ILE A 157 0.23 -12.40 18.51
C ILE A 157 0.55 -11.02 19.10
N TRP A 158 -0.41 -10.41 19.78
CA TRP A 158 -0.22 -9.16 20.51
C TRP A 158 -0.55 -9.36 22.01
N PRO A 159 0.19 -8.76 22.95
CA PRO A 159 1.45 -8.04 22.73
C PRO A 159 2.58 -8.99 22.30
N ASN A 160 3.49 -8.51 21.45
CA ASN A 160 4.72 -9.24 21.11
C ASN A 160 5.96 -8.44 21.52
N ASP A 161 7.04 -9.17 21.76
CA ASP A 161 8.37 -8.62 21.99
C ASP A 161 9.16 -8.50 20.67
N ALA A 162 8.46 -8.34 19.53
CA ALA A 162 9.14 -8.05 18.29
C ALA A 162 9.99 -6.80 18.54
N PRO A 163 11.29 -6.80 18.19
CA PRO A 163 12.10 -5.62 18.35
C PRO A 163 11.38 -4.51 17.60
N ILE A 164 10.85 -3.52 18.34
CA ILE A 164 10.34 -2.28 17.78
C ILE A 164 11.54 -1.76 17.03
N THR A 165 11.57 -1.98 15.72
CA THR A 165 12.74 -1.69 14.92
C THR A 165 12.99 -0.23 15.16
N SER A 166 14.05 0.10 15.90
CA SER A 166 14.56 1.46 15.94
C SER A 166 14.77 1.75 14.47
N SER A 167 14.07 2.75 13.96
CA SER A 167 14.13 3.15 12.58
C SER A 167 15.53 3.69 12.30
N ILE A 168 16.51 2.80 12.21
CA ILE A 168 17.43 2.86 11.10
C ILE A 168 16.53 2.64 9.91
N CYS A 169 16.00 3.75 9.41
CA CYS A 169 15.67 3.87 8.02
C CYS A 169 16.92 3.37 7.31
N VAL A 170 16.93 2.09 6.93
CA VAL A 170 17.60 1.71 5.71
C VAL A 170 16.75 2.40 4.64
N SER A 171 16.91 3.73 4.57
CA SER A 171 17.08 4.37 3.30
C SER A 171 17.96 3.37 2.58
N ARG A 172 17.38 2.74 1.57
CA ARG A 172 18.17 2.13 0.53
C ARG A 172 18.87 3.32 -0.13
N ALA A 173 19.80 3.91 0.62
CA ALA A 173 20.81 4.80 0.15
C ALA A 173 21.37 3.97 -0.96
N THR A 174 21.07 4.41 -2.15
CA THR A 174 21.62 3.88 -3.37
C THR A 174 23.09 4.24 -3.22
N ILE A 175 23.83 3.42 -2.48
CA ILE A 175 25.25 3.60 -2.24
C ILE A 175 25.90 3.19 -3.55
N LEU A 176 25.98 4.23 -4.37
CA LEU A 176 27.04 4.58 -5.26
C LEU A 176 27.47 3.47 -6.24
N HIS A 177 26.84 3.53 -7.41
CA HIS A 177 27.40 3.06 -8.67
C HIS A 177 28.20 4.16 -9.44
N PRO A 178 29.16 4.93 -8.88
CA PRO A 178 30.13 5.67 -9.68
C PRO A 178 31.52 4.99 -9.68
N LEU A 179 31.78 4.05 -8.76
CA LEU A 179 33.12 3.43 -8.65
C LEU A 179 33.42 2.50 -9.84
N ARG A 180 32.40 1.80 -10.35
CA ARG A 180 32.54 0.93 -11.52
C ARG A 180 32.89 1.74 -12.78
N HIS A 181 32.28 2.90 -12.97
CA HIS A 181 32.55 3.76 -14.12
C HIS A 181 33.93 4.42 -14.04
N LEU A 182 34.36 4.88 -12.85
CA LEU A 182 35.69 5.43 -12.63
C LEU A 182 36.80 4.39 -12.89
N PHE A 183 36.57 3.13 -12.48
CA PHE A 183 37.51 2.03 -12.74
C PHE A 183 37.69 1.77 -14.23
N PHE A 184 36.60 1.69 -15.01
CA PHE A 184 36.69 1.48 -16.46
C PHE A 184 37.39 2.64 -17.19
N MET A 185 37.17 3.89 -16.76
CA MET A 185 37.87 5.05 -17.34
C MET A 185 39.38 5.03 -17.05
N ALA A 186 39.79 4.67 -15.83
CA ALA A 186 41.20 4.60 -15.44
C ALA A 186 41.97 3.49 -16.21
N VAL A 187 41.34 2.33 -16.41
CA VAL A 187 41.89 1.25 -17.23
C VAL A 187 42.05 1.69 -18.69
N GLY A 188 41.06 2.39 -19.25
CA GLY A 188 41.14 2.92 -20.61
C GLY A 188 42.29 3.89 -20.83
N VAL A 189 42.50 4.85 -19.91
CA VAL A 189 43.61 5.82 -19.99
C VAL A 189 44.97 5.13 -19.89
N SER A 190 45.10 4.12 -19.03
CA SER A 190 46.35 3.38 -18.84
C SER A 190 46.74 2.57 -20.09
N LEU A 191 45.77 1.94 -20.76
CA LEU A 191 46.00 1.23 -22.02
C LEU A 191 46.45 2.18 -23.14
N LEU A 192 45.85 3.38 -23.20
CA LEU A 192 46.18 4.39 -24.21
C LEU A 192 47.62 4.90 -24.04
N TYR A 193 48.04 5.15 -22.79
CA TYR A 193 49.42 5.52 -22.47
C TYR A 193 50.41 4.39 -22.78
N GLY A 194 50.05 3.14 -22.48
CA GLY A 194 50.89 1.97 -22.80
C GLY A 194 51.10 1.80 -24.31
N LEU A 195 50.04 1.95 -25.11
CA LEU A 195 50.13 1.93 -26.57
C LEU A 195 50.98 3.08 -27.12
N PHE A 196 50.81 4.29 -26.58
CA PHE A 196 51.62 5.44 -26.99
C PHE A 196 53.12 5.21 -26.70
N PHE A 197 53.44 4.68 -25.52
CA PHE A 197 54.81 4.38 -25.14
C PHE A 197 55.42 3.25 -25.99
N TYR A 198 54.63 2.24 -26.32
CA TYR A 198 55.02 1.17 -27.25
C TYR A 198 55.31 1.70 -28.65
N PHE A 199 54.47 2.59 -29.18
CA PHE A 199 54.69 3.25 -30.46
C PHE A 199 55.96 4.11 -30.47
N LEU A 200 56.22 4.87 -29.40
CA LEU A 200 57.46 5.63 -29.26
C LEU A 200 58.69 4.72 -29.19
N TYR A 201 58.61 3.62 -28.45
CA TYR A 201 59.70 2.64 -28.38
C TYR A 201 60.01 2.01 -29.74
N TYR A 202 58.98 1.68 -30.53
CA TYR A 202 59.15 1.08 -31.85
C TYR A 202 59.67 2.06 -32.91
N TYR A 203 59.41 3.36 -32.76
CA TYR A 203 59.92 4.39 -33.68
C TYR A 203 61.32 4.92 -33.33
N VAL A 204 61.78 4.72 -32.10
CA VAL A 204 63.09 5.18 -31.61
C VAL A 204 64.15 4.07 -31.62
N SER A 205 63.76 2.80 -31.79
CA SER A 205 64.66 1.66 -32.00
C SER A 205 64.82 1.29 -33.46
#